data_AF-Q08MW9-F1
#
_entry.id   AF-Q08MW9-F1
#
_cell.length_a   1.000
_cell.length_b   1.000
_cell.length_c   1.000
_cell.angle_alpha   90.00
_cell.angle_beta   90.00
_cell.angle_gamma   90.00
#
_symmetry.space_group_name_H-M   'P 1'
#
loop_
_entity.id
_entity.type
_entity.pdbx_description
1 polymer ?
#
loop_
_entity_poly.entity_id
_entity_poly.type
_entity_poly.pdbx_seq_one_letter_code
_entity_poly.pdbx_strand_id
1 'polypeptide(L)'
;MLLETGRAGLLEGFTRLKALAESARASGAHRVEVLLYYSGHSDDEGLLLQGERMDYGELRRALGTLPADVRIAVLDSCASGAFARRKGGSPRPAFLVDSGVQVKGQAILTSSSEDEASQESDRLGGSFFTHHLVSGLRGAADVTRDGRVTLNEAYQFAFNETLARTERTQGGAQHPAYDIEMAGTGDLVMTDLRATSAGLVLTEALEGRLYVRDESGALVVELMKTAGRPAELGLAPGRYRVRRELGGGMSEASLVLTEGKSTPLAAAHFSSVLSEATVSRGGPAGAEAEVSAVGPARRRVPFNASLVPGVSFNALVAGEAPVENAFALGVVNDGTALHGAALGLGANVYGEEVRGLSAAVGMNMAGGKTRGVQASVGLNISGGALNGMQAAVGANWAGGSVEVGQLAAGVNVAMGSVSGVQGSAGVNVAAGDFRGAQATAGVNVTRGAFRGLQLASGINMTQKGFHGAQVAAGVNWAGGALSGVQVSSGFNRAQGLSGLQLGLLNVGGDVTGAQVGLVNIGGVVKGGQVGLLNVAKEVHGVPLGLLSFVKEGQRHVEFW
;
A
#
# COMPACT_ATOMS: atom_id res chain seq x y z
N MET A 1 18.28 26.15 -12.62
CA MET A 1 16.85 26.01 -12.89
C MET A 1 16.58 26.54 -14.29
N LEU A 2 15.94 25.73 -15.14
CA LEU A 2 15.49 26.14 -16.46
C LEU A 2 13.97 26.22 -16.38
N LEU A 3 13.37 27.33 -16.82
CA LEU A 3 11.93 27.54 -16.84
C LEU A 3 11.49 27.69 -18.29
N GLU A 4 10.41 27.01 -18.67
CA GLU A 4 9.81 27.08 -20.01
C GLU A 4 10.84 27.00 -21.15
N THR A 5 11.67 25.95 -21.14
CA THR A 5 12.75 25.79 -22.12
C THR A 5 12.38 24.81 -23.23
N GLY A 6 12.82 25.09 -24.46
CA GLY A 6 12.73 24.15 -25.59
C GLY A 6 13.85 23.10 -25.58
N ARG A 7 13.91 22.25 -26.62
CA ARG A 7 14.89 21.14 -26.68
C ARG A 7 16.33 21.64 -26.66
N ALA A 8 16.63 22.72 -27.38
CA ALA A 8 17.98 23.30 -27.43
C ALA A 8 18.46 23.77 -26.04
N GLY A 9 17.59 24.42 -25.27
CA GLY A 9 17.94 24.91 -23.93
C GLY A 9 18.13 23.78 -22.92
N LEU A 10 17.37 22.68 -23.04
CA LEU A 10 17.61 21.49 -22.23
C LEU A 10 18.99 20.85 -22.54
N LEU A 11 19.39 20.78 -23.81
CA LEU A 11 20.72 20.29 -24.22
C LEU A 11 21.86 21.20 -23.75
N GLU A 12 21.65 22.52 -23.77
CA GLU A 12 22.58 23.48 -23.15
C GLU A 12 22.69 23.24 -21.63
N GLY A 13 21.55 22.96 -20.97
CA GLY A 13 21.50 22.52 -19.57
C GLY A 13 22.36 21.28 -19.30
N PHE A 14 22.28 20.25 -20.15
CA PHE A 14 23.14 19.07 -20.05
C PHE A 14 24.63 19.40 -20.25
N THR A 15 24.94 20.32 -21.15
CA THR A 15 26.31 20.79 -21.38
C THR A 15 26.85 21.49 -20.13
N ARG A 16 26.03 22.31 -19.47
CA ARG A 16 26.37 22.96 -18.20
C ARG A 16 26.54 21.94 -17.07
N LEU A 17 25.65 20.95 -16.96
CA LEU A 17 25.76 19.86 -15.97
C LEU A 17 27.05 19.05 -16.17
N LYS A 18 27.42 18.80 -17.43
CA LYS A 18 28.68 18.13 -17.77
C LYS A 18 29.88 18.91 -17.26
N ALA A 19 29.96 20.20 -17.54
CA ALA A 19 31.05 21.06 -17.07
C ALA A 19 31.12 21.11 -15.52
N LEU A 20 29.97 21.15 -14.84
CA LEU A 20 29.91 21.11 -13.37
C LEU A 20 30.42 19.77 -12.81
N ALA A 21 30.02 18.65 -13.41
CA ALA A 21 30.47 17.32 -13.01
C ALA A 21 31.99 17.14 -13.23
N GLU A 22 32.53 17.63 -14.35
CA GLU A 22 33.97 17.62 -14.63
C GLU A 22 34.74 18.48 -13.62
N SER A 23 34.23 19.67 -13.31
CA SER A 23 34.81 20.56 -12.31
C SER A 23 34.82 19.95 -10.91
N ALA A 24 33.72 19.31 -10.48
CA ALA A 24 33.64 18.61 -9.19
C ALA A 24 34.62 17.44 -9.09
N ARG A 25 34.84 16.71 -10.20
CA ARG A 25 35.86 15.65 -10.25
C ARG A 25 37.27 16.23 -10.16
N ALA A 26 37.53 17.32 -10.88
CA ALA A 26 38.82 18.00 -10.87
C ALA A 26 39.17 18.59 -9.50
N SER A 27 38.17 18.99 -8.70
CA SER A 27 38.36 19.45 -7.32
C SER A 27 38.56 18.32 -6.30
N GLY A 28 38.62 17.06 -6.74
CA GLY A 28 38.91 15.90 -5.90
C GLY A 28 37.70 15.26 -5.22
N ALA A 29 36.47 15.52 -5.69
CA ALA A 29 35.29 14.88 -5.13
C ALA A 29 35.36 13.35 -5.27
N HIS A 30 35.20 12.63 -4.15
CA HIS A 30 35.24 11.16 -4.12
C HIS A 30 34.07 10.49 -4.85
N ARG A 31 32.94 11.20 -4.99
CA ARG A 31 31.73 10.74 -5.66
C ARG A 31 31.02 11.93 -6.30
N VAL A 32 30.66 11.81 -7.57
CA VAL A 32 29.85 12.82 -8.28
C VAL A 32 28.47 12.25 -8.56
N GLU A 33 27.44 12.96 -8.11
CA GLU A 33 26.04 12.59 -8.31
C GLU A 33 25.34 13.69 -9.09
N VAL A 34 24.52 13.32 -10.06
CA VAL A 34 23.68 14.24 -10.82
C VAL A 34 22.22 13.90 -10.56
N LEU A 35 21.44 14.89 -10.15
CA LEU A 35 19.99 14.82 -10.07
C LEU A 35 19.39 15.74 -11.14
N LEU A 36 18.63 15.14 -12.05
CA LEU A 36 17.73 15.83 -12.98
C LEU A 36 16.31 15.70 -12.45
N TYR A 37 15.62 16.82 -12.31
CA TYR A 37 14.19 16.85 -12.04
C TYR A 37 13.50 17.57 -13.20
N TYR A 38 12.56 16.89 -13.83
CA TYR A 38 11.73 17.43 -14.90
C TYR A 38 10.27 17.44 -14.44
N SER A 39 9.59 18.55 -14.64
CA SER A 39 8.15 18.70 -14.46
C SER A 39 7.61 19.42 -15.69
N GLY A 40 6.63 18.80 -16.34
CA GLY A 40 6.12 19.24 -17.64
C GLY A 40 5.28 18.17 -18.32
N HIS A 41 4.94 18.38 -19.59
CA HIS A 41 4.18 17.41 -20.37
C HIS A 41 5.09 16.39 -21.03
N SER A 42 4.68 15.13 -21.02
CA SER A 42 5.32 14.05 -21.77
C SER A 42 4.25 13.13 -22.34
N ASP A 43 4.67 12.33 -23.31
CA ASP A 43 3.84 11.32 -23.95
C ASP A 43 4.60 9.99 -24.07
N ASP A 44 4.06 9.11 -24.92
CA ASP A 44 4.57 7.77 -25.16
C ASP A 44 5.99 7.75 -25.77
N GLU A 45 6.45 8.86 -26.36
CA GLU A 45 7.71 8.91 -27.12
C GLU A 45 8.77 9.78 -26.44
N GLY A 46 8.38 10.83 -25.71
CA GLY A 46 9.34 11.68 -25.03
C GLY A 46 8.78 12.85 -24.23
N LEU A 47 9.70 13.75 -23.85
CA LEU A 47 9.37 15.01 -23.18
C LEU A 47 8.89 16.03 -24.20
N LEU A 48 7.80 16.74 -23.90
CA LEU A 48 7.26 17.81 -24.74
C LEU A 48 7.78 19.16 -24.24
N LEU A 49 8.56 19.84 -25.10
CA LEU A 49 9.34 21.03 -24.77
C LEU A 49 8.99 22.15 -25.76
N GLN A 50 8.06 23.03 -25.40
CA GLN A 50 7.63 24.16 -26.24
C GLN A 50 7.32 23.80 -27.71
N GLY A 51 6.59 22.71 -27.93
CA GLY A 51 6.22 22.24 -29.28
C GLY A 51 7.30 21.38 -29.97
N GLU A 52 8.47 21.20 -29.35
CA GLU A 52 9.47 20.21 -29.74
C GLU A 52 9.37 18.95 -28.87
N ARG A 53 9.91 17.83 -29.35
CA ARG A 53 10.00 16.57 -28.59
C ARG A 53 11.45 16.20 -28.35
N MET A 54 11.76 15.78 -27.12
CA MET A 54 13.02 15.08 -26.81
C MET A 54 12.70 13.62 -26.46
N ASP A 55 13.10 12.70 -27.32
CA ASP A 55 12.82 11.28 -27.14
C ASP A 55 13.51 10.73 -25.88
N TYR A 56 12.87 9.77 -25.23
CA TYR A 56 13.43 9.12 -24.04
C TYR A 56 14.81 8.47 -24.28
N GLY A 57 15.04 7.93 -25.48
CA GLY A 57 16.35 7.40 -25.88
C GLY A 57 17.41 8.49 -26.07
N GLU A 58 17.02 9.71 -26.42
CA GLU A 58 17.89 10.88 -26.43
C GLU A 58 18.20 11.34 -25.00
N LEU A 59 17.19 11.43 -24.14
CA LEU A 59 17.34 11.79 -22.72
C LEU A 59 18.30 10.85 -21.98
N ARG A 60 18.14 9.54 -22.17
CA ARG A 60 19.01 8.52 -21.57
C ARG A 60 20.45 8.63 -22.07
N ARG A 61 20.66 8.91 -23.35
CA ARG A 61 22.01 9.16 -23.89
C ARG A 61 22.62 10.42 -23.28
N ALA A 62 21.86 11.51 -23.21
CA ALA A 62 22.32 12.75 -22.60
C ALA A 62 22.77 12.53 -21.13
N LEU A 63 21.93 11.87 -20.32
CA LEU A 63 22.27 11.47 -18.95
C LEU A 63 23.52 10.58 -18.91
N GLY A 64 23.58 9.54 -19.73
CA GLY A 64 24.69 8.59 -19.77
C GLY A 64 26.05 9.22 -20.09
N THR A 65 26.08 10.33 -20.83
CA THR A 65 27.33 11.07 -21.16
C THR A 65 27.87 11.96 -20.05
N LEU A 66 27.09 12.22 -18.99
CA LEU A 66 27.54 13.03 -17.87
C LEU A 66 28.63 12.29 -17.09
N PRO A 67 29.75 12.93 -16.70
CA PRO A 67 30.84 12.28 -15.96
C PRO A 67 30.55 12.16 -14.45
N ALA A 68 29.44 11.49 -14.13
CA ALA A 68 29.00 11.22 -12.76
C ALA A 68 29.10 9.73 -12.41
N ASP A 69 29.22 9.41 -11.13
CA ASP A 69 29.14 8.04 -10.63
C ASP A 69 27.67 7.59 -10.56
N VAL A 70 26.77 8.49 -10.14
CA VAL A 70 25.32 8.25 -10.07
C VAL A 70 24.56 9.32 -10.85
N ARG A 71 23.57 8.90 -11.63
CA ARG A 71 22.66 9.77 -12.37
C ARG A 71 21.24 9.43 -11.98
N ILE A 72 20.50 10.39 -11.45
CA ILE A 72 19.11 10.23 -11.06
C ILE A 72 18.29 11.17 -11.93
N ALA A 73 17.25 10.66 -12.57
CA ALA A 73 16.24 11.47 -13.23
C ALA A 73 14.88 11.24 -12.59
N VAL A 74 14.21 12.31 -12.19
CA VAL A 74 12.84 12.30 -11.69
C VAL A 74 11.99 13.02 -12.71
N LEU A 75 11.08 12.30 -13.34
CA LEU A 75 10.17 12.81 -14.37
C LEU A 75 8.77 12.89 -13.76
N ASP A 76 8.39 14.09 -13.34
CA ASP A 76 7.06 14.41 -12.82
C ASP A 76 6.12 14.75 -13.98
N SER A 77 5.82 13.73 -14.77
CA SER A 77 5.05 13.78 -16.00
C SER A 77 4.52 12.38 -16.36
N CYS A 78 3.49 12.29 -17.22
CA CYS A 78 2.92 11.00 -17.62
C CYS A 78 3.98 10.12 -18.31
N ALA A 79 4.23 8.91 -17.80
CA ALA A 79 5.26 8.06 -18.37
C ALA A 79 4.74 7.27 -19.57
N SER A 80 5.62 7.02 -20.54
CA SER A 80 5.48 5.92 -21.50
C SER A 80 6.06 4.63 -20.94
N GLY A 81 5.36 3.51 -21.04
CA GLY A 81 5.91 2.19 -20.68
C GLY A 81 7.07 1.73 -21.57
N ALA A 82 7.43 2.50 -22.60
CA ALA A 82 8.67 2.35 -23.37
C ALA A 82 9.94 2.68 -22.56
N PHE A 83 9.83 3.42 -21.45
CA PHE A 83 10.98 3.81 -20.63
C PHE A 83 11.48 2.68 -19.71
N ALA A 84 10.57 1.90 -19.13
CA ALA A 84 10.86 0.93 -18.06
C ALA A 84 11.19 -0.49 -18.55
N ARG A 85 11.13 -0.76 -19.87
CA ARG A 85 11.33 -2.11 -20.43
C ARG A 85 12.54 -2.21 -21.36
N ARG A 86 13.64 -2.77 -20.86
CA ARG A 86 14.57 -3.61 -21.67
C ARG A 86 14.69 -5.02 -21.08
N LYS A 87 14.39 -6.02 -21.93
CA LYS A 87 14.92 -7.38 -21.81
C LYS A 87 16.38 -7.36 -22.29
N GLY A 88 17.37 -7.59 -21.41
CA GLY A 88 18.75 -7.76 -21.87
C GLY A 88 19.89 -7.56 -20.86
N GLY A 89 19.72 -7.93 -19.58
CA GLY A 89 20.83 -7.91 -18.63
C GLY A 89 21.85 -9.03 -18.89
N SER A 90 23.15 -8.72 -18.84
CA SER A 90 24.22 -9.72 -18.77
C SER A 90 24.69 -9.86 -17.30
N PRO A 91 24.78 -11.08 -16.76
CA PRO A 91 25.24 -11.29 -15.39
C PRO A 91 26.72 -10.92 -15.27
N ARG A 92 27.08 -10.13 -14.25
CA ARG A 92 28.47 -9.93 -13.83
C ARG A 92 28.68 -10.50 -12.43
N PRO A 93 29.80 -11.21 -12.18
CA PRO A 93 30.05 -11.84 -10.90
C PRO A 93 30.24 -10.80 -9.79
N ALA A 94 29.68 -11.10 -8.61
CA ALA A 94 29.88 -10.32 -7.40
C ALA A 94 31.31 -10.51 -6.90
N PHE A 95 32.04 -9.41 -6.71
CA PHE A 95 33.35 -9.43 -6.08
C PHE A 95 33.27 -8.71 -4.73
N LEU A 96 33.71 -9.38 -3.67
CA LEU A 96 33.84 -8.82 -2.32
C LEU A 96 35.04 -7.86 -2.30
N VAL A 97 34.80 -6.57 -2.06
CA VAL A 97 35.81 -5.63 -1.56
C VAL A 97 35.17 -4.72 -0.52
N ASP A 98 35.95 -4.50 0.52
CA ASP A 98 35.63 -3.91 1.81
C ASP A 98 35.32 -2.40 1.77
N SER A 99 34.49 -2.00 2.73
CA SER A 99 34.30 -0.66 3.32
C SER A 99 34.23 0.57 2.39
N GLY A 100 33.10 0.71 1.73
CA GLY A 100 32.59 1.97 1.18
C GLY A 100 31.41 1.70 0.27
N VAL A 101 30.26 2.32 0.50
CA VAL A 101 29.10 2.21 -0.41
C VAL A 101 29.49 2.83 -1.75
N GLN A 102 29.97 2.01 -2.68
CA GLN A 102 30.39 2.43 -4.03
C GLN A 102 29.30 2.04 -5.02
N VAL A 103 28.19 2.77 -5.02
CA VAL A 103 27.11 2.56 -5.98
C VAL A 103 27.34 3.47 -7.19
N LYS A 104 27.37 2.86 -8.38
CA LYS A 104 27.45 3.53 -9.68
C LYS A 104 26.31 3.10 -10.58
N GLY A 105 25.80 4.01 -11.40
CA GLY A 105 24.77 3.69 -12.38
C GLY A 105 23.78 4.82 -12.61
N GLN A 106 22.58 4.42 -13.03
CA GLN A 106 21.49 5.33 -13.32
C GLN A 106 20.19 4.86 -12.68
N ALA A 107 19.39 5.82 -12.22
CA ALA A 107 18.06 5.59 -11.70
C ALA A 107 17.09 6.61 -12.28
N ILE A 108 15.95 6.15 -12.76
CA ILE A 108 14.95 7.01 -13.36
C ILE A 108 13.60 6.69 -12.75
N LEU A 109 12.94 7.72 -12.22
CA LEU A 109 11.67 7.63 -11.52
C LEU A 109 10.64 8.44 -12.30
N THR A 110 9.44 7.89 -12.50
CA THR A 110 8.33 8.58 -13.15
C THR A 110 7.13 8.65 -12.23
N SER A 111 6.37 9.74 -12.30
CA SER A 111 5.22 9.98 -11.43
C SER A 111 4.01 9.07 -11.72
N SER A 112 3.85 8.56 -12.94
CA SER A 112 2.80 7.58 -13.30
C SER A 112 3.30 6.50 -14.25
N SER A 113 2.43 5.54 -14.58
CA SER A 113 2.63 4.45 -15.56
C SER A 113 2.02 4.80 -16.93
N GLU A 114 2.30 3.96 -17.95
CA GLU A 114 1.88 4.13 -19.37
C GLU A 114 0.41 4.51 -19.57
N ASP A 115 -0.50 3.85 -18.84
CA ASP A 115 -1.94 3.99 -19.02
C ASP A 115 -2.58 4.96 -17.99
N GLU A 116 -1.78 5.73 -17.25
CA GLU A 116 -2.24 6.51 -16.11
C GLU A 116 -1.78 7.98 -16.14
N ALA A 117 -2.71 8.88 -15.85
CA ALA A 117 -2.43 10.30 -15.75
C ALA A 117 -1.66 10.63 -14.47
N SER A 118 -0.62 11.46 -14.60
CA SER A 118 0.01 12.11 -13.45
C SER A 118 -0.91 13.21 -12.92
N GLN A 119 -1.19 13.19 -11.62
CA GLN A 119 -2.14 14.09 -10.98
C GLN A 119 -1.47 15.10 -10.06
N GLU A 120 -2.10 16.26 -9.95
CA GLU A 120 -1.69 17.36 -9.06
C GLU A 120 -2.83 17.74 -8.11
N SER A 121 -2.49 18.38 -7.00
CA SER A 121 -3.46 18.84 -6.02
C SER A 121 -3.17 20.25 -5.53
N ASP A 122 -4.17 21.14 -5.63
CA ASP A 122 -4.12 22.49 -5.04
C ASP A 122 -3.84 22.44 -3.53
N ARG A 123 -4.34 21.41 -2.84
CA ARG A 123 -4.10 21.22 -1.40
C ARG A 123 -2.63 20.94 -1.09
N LEU A 124 -1.94 20.22 -1.96
CA LEU A 124 -0.52 19.88 -1.83
C LEU A 124 0.37 20.98 -2.43
N GLY A 125 -0.18 21.81 -3.32
CA GLY A 125 0.57 22.80 -4.09
C GLY A 125 1.46 22.16 -5.16
N GLY A 126 1.12 20.97 -5.66
CA GLY A 126 1.90 20.25 -6.68
C GLY A 126 1.48 18.79 -6.88
N SER A 127 2.33 18.03 -7.58
CA SER A 127 2.17 16.61 -7.86
C SER A 127 2.15 15.74 -6.61
N PHE A 128 1.26 14.73 -6.59
CA PHE A 128 1.21 13.74 -5.52
C PHE A 128 2.54 13.00 -5.36
N PHE A 129 3.13 12.55 -6.46
CA PHE A 129 4.37 11.78 -6.44
C PHE A 129 5.53 12.60 -5.87
N THR A 130 5.73 13.81 -6.39
CA THR A 130 6.80 14.70 -5.93
C THR A 130 6.63 15.06 -4.46
N HIS A 131 5.40 15.37 -4.03
CA HIS A 131 5.12 15.68 -2.62
C HIS A 131 5.53 14.53 -1.68
N HIS A 132 5.17 13.30 -2.03
CA HIS A 132 5.48 12.14 -1.20
C HIS A 132 6.95 11.71 -1.32
N LEU A 133 7.59 11.88 -2.47
CA LEU A 133 9.03 11.68 -2.62
C LEU A 133 9.82 12.63 -1.71
N VAL A 134 9.46 13.91 -1.70
CA VAL A 134 10.09 14.90 -0.81
C VAL A 134 9.80 14.60 0.66
N SER A 135 8.58 14.20 1.01
CA SER A 135 8.24 13.77 2.38
C SER A 135 9.08 12.57 2.81
N GLY A 136 9.27 11.60 1.92
CA GLY A 136 10.12 10.43 2.14
C GLY A 136 11.57 10.81 2.38
N LEU A 137 12.16 11.64 1.51
CA LEU A 137 13.52 12.16 1.63
C LEU A 137 13.74 12.97 2.92
N ARG A 138 12.71 13.66 3.42
CA ARG A 138 12.74 14.34 4.72
C ARG A 138 12.76 13.38 5.92
N GLY A 139 12.64 12.07 5.72
CA GLY A 139 12.75 11.05 6.76
C GLY A 139 11.50 10.21 6.96
N ALA A 140 10.38 10.53 6.31
CA ALA A 140 9.17 9.71 6.40
C ALA A 140 9.36 8.30 5.80
N ALA A 141 10.38 8.12 4.96
CA ALA A 141 10.72 6.86 4.33
C ALA A 141 11.80 6.04 5.07
N ASP A 142 12.37 6.51 6.18
CA ASP A 142 13.39 5.76 6.95
C ASP A 142 12.77 4.55 7.67
N VAL A 143 12.56 3.46 6.92
CA VAL A 143 11.95 2.22 7.40
C VAL A 143 12.98 1.40 8.20
N THR A 144 14.24 1.43 7.78
CA THR A 144 15.34 0.70 8.41
C THR A 144 15.79 1.32 9.75
N ARG A 145 15.55 2.61 9.94
CA ARG A 145 15.82 3.39 11.17
C ARG A 145 17.31 3.52 11.46
N ASP A 146 18.12 3.61 10.43
CA ASP A 146 19.55 3.90 10.56
C ASP A 146 19.86 5.41 10.47
N GLY A 147 18.81 6.25 10.37
CA GLY A 147 18.92 7.69 10.20
C GLY A 147 19.31 8.08 8.78
N ARG A 148 19.15 7.18 7.81
CA ARG A 148 19.43 7.41 6.39
C ARG A 148 18.20 7.03 5.58
N VAL A 149 17.93 7.82 4.55
CA VAL A 149 16.89 7.49 3.57
C VAL A 149 17.58 7.10 2.27
N THR A 150 17.38 5.85 1.87
CA THR A 150 17.86 5.35 0.58
C THR A 150 16.92 5.73 -0.56
N LEU A 151 17.42 5.69 -1.80
CA LEU A 151 16.61 5.92 -3.01
C LEU A 151 15.43 4.94 -3.08
N ASN A 152 15.67 3.68 -2.73
CA ASN A 152 14.64 2.65 -2.74
C ASN A 152 13.57 2.92 -1.69
N GLU A 153 13.96 3.27 -0.46
CA GLU A 153 13.02 3.67 0.59
C GLU A 153 12.18 4.89 0.18
N ALA A 154 12.83 5.95 -0.31
CA ALA A 154 12.14 7.15 -0.76
C ALA A 154 11.14 6.86 -1.89
N TYR A 155 11.53 6.04 -2.88
CA TYR A 155 10.64 5.63 -3.96
C TYR A 155 9.48 4.77 -3.45
N GLN A 156 9.73 3.76 -2.62
CA GLN A 156 8.68 2.88 -2.09
C GLN A 156 7.67 3.66 -1.23
N PHE A 157 8.14 4.62 -0.44
CA PHE A 157 7.26 5.53 0.30
C PHE A 157 6.43 6.38 -0.65
N ALA A 158 7.07 7.02 -1.65
CA ALA A 158 6.38 7.85 -2.63
C ALA A 158 5.33 7.07 -3.42
N PHE A 159 5.66 5.84 -3.85
CA PHE A 159 4.75 4.95 -4.56
C PHE A 159 3.49 4.64 -3.74
N ASN A 160 3.68 4.15 -2.52
CA ASN A 160 2.57 3.72 -1.66
C ASN A 160 1.64 4.89 -1.29
N GLU A 161 2.20 6.05 -0.95
CA GLU A 161 1.38 7.22 -0.60
C GLU A 161 0.72 7.84 -1.85
N THR A 162 1.40 7.90 -2.99
CA THR A 162 0.79 8.39 -4.25
C THR A 162 -0.41 7.54 -4.63
N LEU A 163 -0.26 6.21 -4.61
CA LEU A 163 -1.34 5.29 -4.90
C LEU A 163 -2.50 5.48 -3.90
N ALA A 164 -2.21 5.44 -2.59
CA ALA A 164 -3.23 5.57 -1.55
C ALA A 164 -4.00 6.90 -1.62
N ARG A 165 -3.39 7.98 -2.12
CA ARG A 165 -4.01 9.30 -2.23
C ARG A 165 -4.76 9.51 -3.54
N THR A 166 -4.37 8.82 -4.61
CA THR A 166 -4.98 8.95 -5.93
C THR A 166 -6.07 7.90 -6.19
N GLU A 167 -6.09 6.76 -5.49
CA GLU A 167 -7.14 5.73 -5.61
C GLU A 167 -8.59 6.27 -5.49
N ARG A 168 -8.78 7.41 -4.84
CA ARG A 168 -10.08 8.06 -4.60
C ARG A 168 -10.26 9.40 -5.32
N THR A 169 -9.28 9.83 -6.12
CA THR A 169 -9.41 11.06 -6.91
C THR A 169 -10.23 10.77 -8.17
N GLN A 170 -10.73 11.83 -8.81
CA GLN A 170 -11.45 11.70 -10.08
C GLN A 170 -10.55 11.18 -11.21
N GLY A 171 -9.23 11.37 -11.11
CA GLY A 171 -8.24 10.84 -12.06
C GLY A 171 -7.94 9.35 -11.90
N GLY A 172 -8.48 8.69 -10.88
CA GLY A 172 -8.22 7.27 -10.61
C GLY A 172 -6.86 7.01 -9.95
N ALA A 173 -6.54 5.73 -9.75
CA ALA A 173 -5.27 5.32 -9.16
C ALA A 173 -4.07 5.76 -10.04
N GLN A 174 -2.99 6.18 -9.40
CA GLN A 174 -1.73 6.54 -10.03
C GLN A 174 -0.59 5.69 -9.45
N HIS A 175 0.11 4.97 -10.34
CA HIS A 175 1.23 4.09 -10.02
C HIS A 175 2.53 4.67 -10.61
N PRO A 176 3.38 5.28 -9.77
CA PRO A 176 4.71 5.70 -10.18
C PRO A 176 5.55 4.52 -10.69
N ALA A 177 6.35 4.71 -11.74
CA ALA A 177 7.25 3.66 -12.27
C ALA A 177 8.72 4.02 -12.04
N TYR A 178 9.60 3.02 -12.17
CA TYR A 178 11.04 3.23 -12.08
C TYR A 178 11.83 2.30 -12.99
N ASP A 179 13.02 2.75 -13.37
CA ASP A 179 14.09 1.95 -13.97
C ASP A 179 15.39 2.25 -13.21
N ILE A 180 15.93 1.25 -12.50
CA ILE A 180 17.16 1.39 -11.71
C ILE A 180 18.19 0.39 -12.24
N GLU A 181 19.22 0.94 -12.87
CA GLU A 181 20.40 0.22 -13.34
C GLU A 181 21.60 0.64 -12.51
N MET A 182 21.72 0.06 -11.32
CA MET A 182 22.78 0.35 -10.35
C MET A 182 23.66 -0.87 -10.13
N ALA A 183 24.97 -0.65 -10.03
CA ALA A 183 25.96 -1.67 -9.72
C ALA A 183 26.85 -1.18 -8.58
N GLY A 184 27.17 -2.09 -7.65
CA GLY A 184 27.97 -1.75 -6.47
C GLY A 184 27.53 -2.52 -5.23
N THR A 185 28.08 -2.12 -4.09
CA THR A 185 27.76 -2.70 -2.77
C THR A 185 27.03 -1.66 -1.93
N GLY A 186 25.85 -2.04 -1.41
CA GLY A 186 24.99 -1.18 -0.59
C GLY A 186 23.97 -0.38 -1.39
N ASP A 187 23.11 0.35 -0.68
CA ASP A 187 22.04 1.16 -1.27
C ASP A 187 22.49 2.61 -1.49
N LEU A 188 21.89 3.29 -2.47
CA LEU A 188 22.10 4.72 -2.68
C LEU A 188 21.41 5.51 -1.57
N VAL A 189 22.18 6.01 -0.61
CA VAL A 189 21.68 6.96 0.41
C VAL A 189 21.45 8.32 -0.23
N MET A 190 20.22 8.81 -0.15
CA MET A 190 19.78 10.11 -0.68
C MET A 190 19.80 11.20 0.38
N THR A 191 19.55 10.84 1.64
CA THR A 191 19.51 11.80 2.75
C THR A 191 20.06 11.14 4.01
N ASP A 192 20.93 11.86 4.72
CA ASP A 192 21.40 11.48 6.06
C ASP A 192 20.73 12.40 7.08
N LEU A 193 19.75 11.87 7.80
CA LEU A 193 18.94 12.63 8.76
C LEU A 193 19.77 13.12 9.95
N ARG A 194 20.90 12.45 10.23
CA ARG A 194 21.81 12.77 11.34
C ARG A 194 22.63 14.03 11.07
N ALA A 195 22.68 14.47 9.81
CA ALA A 195 23.37 15.70 9.38
C ALA A 195 22.39 16.85 9.07
N THR A 196 21.11 16.71 9.45
CA THR A 196 20.09 17.73 9.16
C THR A 196 20.26 18.98 10.02
N SER A 197 19.82 20.13 9.50
CA SER A 197 19.94 21.40 10.20
C SER A 197 18.99 21.53 11.39
N ALA A 198 17.79 20.94 11.34
CA ALA A 198 16.93 20.77 12.50
C ALA A 198 16.10 19.47 12.39
N GLY A 199 15.93 18.77 13.51
CA GLY A 199 15.21 17.50 13.57
C GLY A 199 13.86 17.63 14.29
N LEU A 200 12.83 16.99 13.75
CA LEU A 200 11.56 16.75 14.44
C LEU A 200 11.45 15.26 14.76
N VAL A 201 11.47 14.91 16.04
CA VAL A 201 11.41 13.52 16.51
C VAL A 201 9.98 13.19 16.93
N LEU A 202 9.28 12.44 16.08
CA LEU A 202 7.98 11.86 16.39
C LEU A 202 8.18 10.72 17.38
N THR A 203 7.73 10.91 18.61
CA THR A 203 7.99 9.94 19.70
C THR A 203 7.35 8.58 19.46
N GLU A 204 7.80 7.58 20.22
CA GLU A 204 7.35 6.19 20.10
C GLU A 204 5.83 6.02 20.26
N ALA A 205 5.25 6.70 21.25
CA ALA A 205 3.82 6.65 21.55
C ALA A 205 2.95 7.49 20.61
N LEU A 206 3.54 8.34 19.76
CA LEU A 206 2.80 9.12 18.80
C LEU A 206 2.35 8.23 17.64
N GLU A 207 1.06 8.28 17.30
CA GLU A 207 0.46 7.58 16.17
C GLU A 207 -0.57 8.44 15.45
N GLY A 208 -0.93 8.04 14.23
CA GLY A 208 -1.90 8.72 13.37
C GLY A 208 -1.27 9.31 12.11
N ARG A 209 -2.13 9.85 11.24
CA ARG A 209 -1.67 10.57 10.05
C ARG A 209 -1.29 11.99 10.43
N LEU A 210 -0.06 12.38 10.12
CA LEU A 210 0.52 13.67 10.48
C LEU A 210 0.65 14.54 9.24
N TYR A 211 0.25 15.80 9.39
CA TYR A 211 0.36 16.85 8.40
C TYR A 211 1.20 17.97 8.98
N VAL A 212 2.45 18.10 8.53
CA VAL A 212 3.38 19.14 9.00
C VAL A 212 3.33 20.32 8.04
N ARG A 213 2.92 21.48 8.53
CA ARG A 213 2.90 22.74 7.79
C ARG A 213 3.94 23.71 8.34
N ASP A 214 4.62 24.41 7.44
CA ASP A 214 5.56 25.48 7.81
C ASP A 214 4.83 26.78 8.18
N GLU A 215 5.60 27.83 8.47
CA GLU A 215 5.08 29.16 8.83
C GLU A 215 4.24 29.82 7.73
N SER A 216 4.51 29.51 6.45
CA SER A 216 3.71 29.97 5.31
C SER A 216 2.39 29.22 5.15
N GLY A 217 2.21 28.13 5.91
CA GLY A 217 1.07 27.24 5.82
C GLY A 217 1.22 26.16 4.74
N ALA A 218 2.37 26.07 4.06
CA ALA A 218 2.62 25.04 3.06
C ALA A 218 2.76 23.66 3.72
N LEU A 219 2.14 22.62 3.13
CA LEU A 219 2.24 21.26 3.62
C LEU A 219 3.59 20.67 3.19
N VAL A 220 4.50 20.51 4.15
CA VAL A 220 5.89 20.09 3.88
C VAL A 220 6.13 18.61 4.11
N VAL A 221 5.41 17.97 5.02
CA VAL A 221 5.50 16.52 5.24
C VAL A 221 4.11 15.97 5.51
N GLU A 222 3.78 14.89 4.82
CA GLU A 222 2.64 14.03 5.14
C GLU A 222 3.14 12.60 5.36
N LEU A 223 2.77 11.99 6.49
CA LEU A 223 3.08 10.58 6.76
C LEU A 223 2.07 9.91 7.69
N MET A 224 1.94 8.59 7.55
CA MET A 224 1.27 7.75 8.53
C MET A 224 2.27 7.27 9.58
N LYS A 225 2.13 7.73 10.83
CA LYS A 225 2.96 7.30 11.95
C LYS A 225 2.25 6.20 12.74
N THR A 226 2.89 5.04 12.89
CA THR A 226 2.41 3.94 13.74
C THR A 226 3.04 4.00 15.14
N ALA A 227 2.30 3.62 16.18
CA ALA A 227 2.83 3.54 17.54
C ALA A 227 3.92 2.46 17.68
N GLY A 228 4.77 2.60 18.70
CA GLY A 228 5.77 1.61 19.10
C GLY A 228 7.16 1.83 18.50
N ARG A 229 7.36 2.89 17.68
CA ARG A 229 8.69 3.26 17.14
C ARG A 229 8.81 4.78 16.96
N PRO A 230 9.92 5.44 17.34
CA PRO A 230 10.12 6.84 16.98
C PRO A 230 10.41 7.00 15.48
N ALA A 231 10.15 8.18 14.93
CA ALA A 231 10.54 8.57 13.57
C ALA A 231 11.15 9.97 13.59
N GLU A 232 12.16 10.22 12.76
CA GLU A 232 12.85 11.52 12.69
C GLU A 232 12.59 12.18 11.33
N LEU A 233 12.28 13.47 11.36
CA LEU A 233 12.09 14.29 10.16
C LEU A 233 13.12 15.41 10.12
N GLY A 234 13.90 15.48 9.05
CA GLY A 234 14.81 16.58 8.75
C GLY A 234 14.05 17.75 8.15
N LEU A 235 14.04 18.88 8.85
CA LEU A 235 13.33 20.10 8.46
C LEU A 235 14.23 21.33 8.63
N ALA A 236 13.83 22.44 8.02
CA ALA A 236 14.53 23.70 8.24
C ALA A 236 14.22 24.23 9.66
N PRO A 237 15.12 25.02 10.27
CA PRO A 237 14.78 25.79 11.47
C PRO A 237 13.60 26.73 11.18
N GLY A 238 12.62 26.80 12.08
CA GLY A 238 11.41 27.59 11.85
C GLY A 238 10.22 27.18 12.71
N ARG A 239 9.09 27.87 12.53
CA ARG A 239 7.82 27.55 13.19
C ARG A 239 7.04 26.55 12.36
N TYR A 240 6.50 25.53 13.02
CA TYR A 240 5.71 24.49 12.38
C TYR A 240 4.41 24.24 13.13
N ARG A 241 3.38 23.88 12.36
CA ARG A 241 2.09 23.41 12.84
C ARG A 241 1.88 21.99 12.37
N VAL A 242 1.65 21.09 13.30
CA VAL A 242 1.46 19.66 13.02
C VAL A 242 0.03 19.30 13.36
N ARG A 243 -0.72 18.88 12.34
CA ARG A 243 -2.07 18.33 12.52
C ARG A 243 -2.00 16.82 12.52
N ARG A 244 -2.68 16.19 13.46
CA ARG A 244 -2.76 14.74 13.61
C ARG A 244 -4.21 14.29 13.48
N GLU A 245 -4.42 13.37 12.57
CA GLU A 245 -5.66 12.61 12.41
C GLU A 245 -5.48 11.22 13.02
N LEU A 246 -6.28 10.90 14.04
CA LEU A 246 -6.26 9.60 14.71
C LEU A 246 -7.67 9.24 15.17
N GLY A 247 -8.15 8.06 14.78
CA GLY A 247 -9.49 7.57 15.18
C GLY A 247 -10.65 8.49 14.74
N GLY A 248 -10.49 9.25 13.65
CA GLY A 248 -11.48 10.23 13.17
C GLY A 248 -11.45 11.58 13.88
N GLY A 249 -10.62 11.75 14.92
CA GLY A 249 -10.41 13.02 15.60
C GLY A 249 -9.24 13.80 15.00
N MET A 250 -9.37 15.13 14.99
CA MET A 250 -8.32 16.05 14.61
C MET A 250 -7.72 16.71 15.84
N SER A 251 -6.40 16.80 15.87
CA SER A 251 -5.66 17.48 16.93
C SER A 251 -4.49 18.22 16.32
N GLU A 252 -4.05 19.30 16.95
CA GLU A 252 -2.99 20.16 16.43
C GLU A 252 -1.97 20.48 17.51
N ALA A 253 -0.71 20.58 17.11
CA ALA A 253 0.41 21.01 17.92
C ALA A 253 1.19 22.08 17.16
N SER A 254 1.70 23.08 17.87
CA SER A 254 2.63 24.07 17.31
C SER A 254 3.98 23.88 17.97
N LEU A 255 5.06 23.94 17.17
CA LEU A 255 6.42 23.80 17.67
C LEU A 255 7.39 24.72 16.91
N VAL A 256 8.53 24.96 17.53
CA VAL A 256 9.65 25.69 16.93
C VAL A 256 10.81 24.73 16.78
N LEU A 257 11.31 24.58 15.56
CA LEU A 257 12.54 23.87 15.26
C LEU A 257 13.70 24.85 15.27
N THR A 258 14.77 24.48 15.96
CA THR A 258 15.97 25.29 16.13
C THR A 258 17.15 24.57 15.53
N GLU A 259 18.06 25.33 14.93
CA GLU A 259 19.25 24.80 14.28
C GLU A 259 20.10 23.93 15.23
N GLY A 260 20.57 22.80 14.72
CA GLY A 260 21.39 21.81 15.44
C GLY A 260 20.68 21.03 16.54
N LYS A 261 19.34 21.12 16.65
CA LYS A 261 18.57 20.42 17.69
C LYS A 261 17.49 19.51 17.11
N SER A 262 17.28 18.38 17.78
CA SER A 262 16.15 17.49 17.56
C SER A 262 15.05 17.78 18.59
N THR A 263 13.90 18.25 18.13
CA THR A 263 12.74 18.61 18.97
C THR A 263 11.77 17.43 19.04
N PRO A 264 11.48 16.87 20.22
CA PRO A 264 10.53 15.77 20.36
C PRO A 264 9.08 16.26 20.27
N LEU A 265 8.25 15.52 19.52
CA LEU A 265 6.82 15.69 19.43
C LEU A 265 6.10 14.47 20.03
N ALA A 266 5.50 14.68 21.19
CA ALA A 266 4.73 13.69 21.92
C ALA A 266 3.22 13.89 21.72
N ALA A 267 2.45 12.82 21.95
CA ALA A 267 0.99 12.89 21.93
C ALA A 267 0.43 13.96 22.89
N ALA A 268 1.13 14.22 24.00
CA ALA A 268 0.77 15.25 24.99
C ALA A 268 0.91 16.69 24.49
N HIS A 269 1.65 16.94 23.40
CA HIS A 269 1.79 18.27 22.81
C HIS A 269 0.61 18.66 21.91
N PHE A 270 -0.31 17.71 21.63
CA PHE A 270 -1.46 17.95 20.78
C PHE A 270 -2.66 18.41 21.61
N SER A 271 -3.23 19.55 21.25
CA SER A 271 -4.57 19.96 21.67
C SER A 271 -5.60 19.47 20.66
N SER A 272 -6.75 18.98 21.13
CA SER A 272 -7.88 18.69 20.23
C SER A 272 -8.31 19.99 19.56
N VAL A 273 -8.46 19.94 18.23
CA VAL A 273 -9.03 21.04 17.47
C VAL A 273 -10.36 20.54 16.97
N LEU A 274 -11.45 21.18 17.42
CA LEU A 274 -12.76 21.03 16.78
C LEU A 274 -12.54 21.35 15.30
N SER A 275 -12.87 20.42 14.40
CA SER A 275 -12.93 20.72 12.97
C SER A 275 -13.84 21.93 12.81
N GLU A 276 -13.27 23.12 12.56
CA GLU A 276 -14.06 24.32 12.34
C GLU A 276 -14.99 24.05 11.16
N ALA A 277 -16.29 24.06 11.43
CA ALA A 277 -17.29 24.19 10.40
C ALA A 277 -17.04 25.52 9.69
N THR A 278 -16.62 25.48 8.44
CA THR A 278 -16.63 26.68 7.59
C THR A 278 -18.08 27.12 7.43
N VAL A 279 -18.44 28.22 8.09
CA VAL A 279 -19.74 28.87 7.93
C VAL A 279 -19.63 29.86 6.77
N SER A 280 -20.56 29.81 5.82
CA SER A 280 -20.84 30.98 5.00
C SER A 280 -21.38 32.11 5.89
N ARG A 281 -20.91 33.33 5.62
CA ARG A 281 -21.17 34.56 6.37
C ARG A 281 -22.66 34.76 6.72
N GLY A 282 -22.98 34.85 8.02
CA GLY A 282 -24.23 35.43 8.55
C GLY A 282 -24.99 34.59 9.60
N GLY A 283 -24.82 34.88 10.89
CA GLY A 283 -25.66 34.36 11.98
C GLY A 283 -24.99 34.52 13.35
N PRO A 284 -25.67 35.00 14.40
CA PRO A 284 -25.03 35.61 15.57
C PRO A 284 -24.52 34.59 16.61
N ALA A 285 -23.49 35.05 17.33
CA ALA A 285 -22.85 34.36 18.44
C ALA A 285 -23.71 34.34 19.71
N GLY A 286 -23.60 33.26 20.49
CA GLY A 286 -23.89 33.30 21.92
C GLY A 286 -24.18 31.95 22.60
N ALA A 287 -23.39 31.71 23.65
CA ALA A 287 -23.67 30.95 24.87
C ALA A 287 -23.11 29.51 25.00
N GLU A 288 -22.17 29.41 25.93
CA GLU A 288 -21.56 28.21 26.50
C GLU A 288 -22.53 27.46 27.43
N ALA A 289 -22.47 26.12 27.44
CA ALA A 289 -22.81 25.26 28.58
C ALA A 289 -22.26 23.84 28.37
N GLU A 290 -21.54 23.30 29.36
CA GLU A 290 -21.16 21.89 29.50
C GLU A 290 -22.39 20.97 29.52
N VAL A 291 -22.36 19.76 28.91
CA VAL A 291 -22.82 18.42 29.42
C VAL A 291 -22.63 17.33 28.31
N SER A 292 -22.05 16.18 28.68
CA SER A 292 -22.08 14.82 28.09
C SER A 292 -21.93 14.56 26.58
N ALA A 293 -21.02 13.63 26.26
CA ALA A 293 -20.85 13.01 24.95
C ALA A 293 -22.11 12.29 24.45
N VAL A 294 -22.98 13.02 23.76
CA VAL A 294 -23.97 12.51 22.83
C VAL A 294 -23.58 13.11 21.49
N GLY A 295 -23.28 12.27 20.49
CA GLY A 295 -23.11 12.76 19.11
C GLY A 295 -24.33 13.57 18.69
N PRO A 296 -24.23 14.48 17.69
CA PRO A 296 -25.33 15.36 17.34
C PRO A 296 -26.62 14.56 17.21
N ALA A 297 -27.69 15.01 17.89
CA ALA A 297 -28.96 14.29 17.93
C ALA A 297 -29.45 14.10 16.49
N ARG A 298 -29.36 12.86 15.99
CA ARG A 298 -29.80 12.53 14.63
C ARG A 298 -31.30 12.78 14.55
N ARG A 299 -31.73 13.54 13.56
CA ARG A 299 -33.14 13.71 13.30
C ARG A 299 -33.67 12.40 12.74
N ARG A 300 -34.58 11.77 13.49
CA ARG A 300 -35.20 10.53 13.05
C ARG A 300 -36.24 10.82 11.97
N VAL A 301 -35.91 10.44 10.74
CA VAL A 301 -36.81 10.52 9.58
C VAL A 301 -37.13 9.07 9.21
N PRO A 302 -38.23 8.50 9.73
CA PRO A 302 -38.45 7.05 9.69
C PRO A 302 -38.53 6.50 8.27
N PHE A 303 -38.97 7.30 7.31
CA PHE A 303 -39.11 6.93 5.92
C PHE A 303 -38.38 7.94 5.03
N ASN A 304 -37.52 7.47 4.13
CA ASN A 304 -36.94 8.28 3.06
C ASN A 304 -37.39 7.74 1.69
N ALA A 305 -37.82 8.64 0.82
CA ALA A 305 -37.99 8.37 -0.59
C ALA A 305 -37.07 9.28 -1.39
N SER A 306 -36.29 8.71 -2.33
CA SER A 306 -35.39 9.49 -3.17
C SER A 306 -35.55 9.17 -4.66
N LEU A 307 -35.56 10.20 -5.49
CA LEU A 307 -35.75 10.08 -6.94
C LEU A 307 -34.43 10.24 -7.70
N VAL A 308 -33.66 11.27 -7.36
CA VAL A 308 -32.35 11.58 -7.92
C VAL A 308 -31.49 12.23 -6.82
N PRO A 309 -30.15 12.29 -6.96
CA PRO A 309 -29.31 12.99 -5.99
C PRO A 309 -29.81 14.41 -5.71
N GLY A 310 -29.94 14.78 -4.44
CA GLY A 310 -30.47 16.08 -4.00
C GLY A 310 -32.00 16.20 -3.98
N VAL A 311 -32.74 15.21 -4.49
CA VAL A 311 -34.22 15.15 -4.43
C VAL A 311 -34.64 13.95 -3.58
N SER A 312 -34.71 14.17 -2.26
CA SER A 312 -35.11 13.18 -1.27
C SER A 312 -36.02 13.76 -0.19
N PHE A 313 -36.80 12.90 0.46
CA PHE A 313 -37.62 13.29 1.62
C PHE A 313 -36.74 13.76 2.79
N ASN A 314 -35.55 13.17 2.93
CA ASN A 314 -34.52 13.65 3.86
C ASN A 314 -34.19 15.13 3.60
N ALA A 315 -33.85 15.50 2.37
CA ALA A 315 -33.54 16.89 2.00
C ALA A 315 -34.73 17.84 2.23
N LEU A 316 -35.96 17.39 1.92
CA LEU A 316 -37.17 18.19 2.08
C LEU A 316 -37.49 18.50 3.56
N VAL A 317 -37.35 17.52 4.45
CA VAL A 317 -37.80 17.62 5.84
C VAL A 317 -36.70 18.08 6.78
N ALA A 318 -35.46 17.67 6.52
CA ALA A 318 -34.32 17.87 7.41
C ALA A 318 -33.23 18.78 6.83
N GLY A 319 -33.29 19.16 5.55
CA GLY A 319 -32.23 19.92 4.90
C GLY A 319 -30.89 19.18 5.00
N GLU A 320 -29.87 19.84 5.52
CA GLU A 320 -28.53 19.26 5.74
C GLU A 320 -28.34 18.65 7.14
N ALA A 321 -29.39 18.59 7.97
CA ALA A 321 -29.26 18.02 9.31
C ALA A 321 -28.95 16.52 9.26
N PRO A 322 -28.15 15.98 10.22
CA PRO A 322 -27.90 14.54 10.30
C PRO A 322 -29.21 13.76 10.47
N VAL A 323 -29.44 12.80 9.57
CA VAL A 323 -30.68 12.01 9.54
C VAL A 323 -30.42 10.54 9.78
N GLU A 324 -31.32 9.93 10.55
CA GLU A 324 -31.41 8.49 10.71
C GLU A 324 -32.70 7.98 10.08
N ASN A 325 -32.58 6.99 9.18
CA ASN A 325 -33.71 6.36 8.53
C ASN A 325 -34.00 4.97 9.12
N ALA A 326 -35.28 4.60 9.19
CA ALA A 326 -35.70 3.22 9.46
C ALA A 326 -36.04 2.47 8.17
N PHE A 327 -36.60 3.17 7.18
CA PHE A 327 -36.85 2.63 5.86
C PHE A 327 -36.45 3.66 4.79
N ALA A 328 -35.78 3.23 3.73
CA ALA A 328 -35.45 4.06 2.59
C ALA A 328 -35.71 3.33 1.26
N LEU A 329 -36.33 4.02 0.30
CA LEU A 329 -36.60 3.48 -1.03
C LEU A 329 -36.34 4.56 -2.08
N GLY A 330 -35.56 4.24 -3.11
CA GLY A 330 -35.32 5.23 -4.15
C GLY A 330 -34.28 4.83 -5.17
N VAL A 331 -33.85 5.80 -5.98
CA VAL A 331 -32.72 5.60 -6.89
C VAL A 331 -31.41 5.73 -6.13
N VAL A 332 -31.20 6.83 -5.39
CA VAL A 332 -30.02 7.02 -4.53
C VAL A 332 -30.48 7.41 -3.15
N ASN A 333 -30.46 6.49 -2.20
CA ASN A 333 -30.78 6.79 -0.80
C ASN A 333 -29.52 7.31 -0.11
N ASP A 334 -29.63 8.46 0.55
CA ASP A 334 -28.55 9.08 1.30
C ASP A 334 -28.99 9.46 2.73
N GLY A 335 -28.07 9.42 3.68
CA GLY A 335 -28.31 9.83 5.06
C GLY A 335 -27.08 9.66 5.96
N THR A 336 -27.24 9.91 7.26
CA THR A 336 -26.16 9.71 8.23
C THR A 336 -26.12 8.26 8.72
N ALA A 337 -27.28 7.71 9.08
CA ALA A 337 -27.39 6.34 9.57
C ALA A 337 -28.66 5.63 9.08
N LEU A 338 -28.58 4.32 8.93
CA LEU A 338 -29.73 3.43 8.65
C LEU A 338 -29.93 2.46 9.80
N HIS A 339 -31.10 2.45 10.41
CA HIS A 339 -31.52 1.50 11.43
C HIS A 339 -32.81 0.80 10.99
N GLY A 340 -32.68 -0.09 10.00
CA GLY A 340 -33.80 -0.83 9.41
C GLY A 340 -33.49 -1.35 8.00
N ALA A 341 -34.19 -0.88 6.97
CA ALA A 341 -34.02 -1.38 5.60
C ALA A 341 -33.88 -0.25 4.56
N ALA A 342 -32.93 -0.37 3.63
CA ALA A 342 -32.79 0.53 2.49
C ALA A 342 -32.77 -0.26 1.18
N LEU A 343 -33.57 0.18 0.21
CA LEU A 343 -33.71 -0.40 -1.12
C LEU A 343 -33.41 0.66 -2.20
N GLY A 344 -32.31 0.50 -2.93
CA GLY A 344 -31.81 1.48 -3.90
C GLY A 344 -31.72 0.93 -5.33
N LEU A 345 -32.29 1.59 -6.33
CA LEU A 345 -32.05 1.20 -7.74
C LEU A 345 -30.66 1.59 -8.22
N GLY A 346 -30.04 2.60 -7.61
CA GLY A 346 -28.68 3.04 -7.87
C GLY A 346 -27.78 2.80 -6.67
N ALA A 347 -28.00 3.52 -5.57
CA ALA A 347 -27.14 3.40 -4.40
C ALA A 347 -27.86 3.61 -3.06
N ASN A 348 -27.29 3.04 -2.00
CA ASN A 348 -27.56 3.40 -0.61
C ASN A 348 -26.25 3.92 0.00
N VAL A 349 -26.22 5.17 0.46
CA VAL A 349 -25.01 5.84 0.96
C VAL A 349 -25.29 6.42 2.36
N TYR A 350 -24.69 5.82 3.37
CA TYR A 350 -24.83 6.25 4.76
C TYR A 350 -23.48 6.67 5.34
N GLY A 351 -23.40 7.89 5.87
CA GLY A 351 -22.14 8.49 6.32
C GLY A 351 -21.48 7.79 7.51
N GLU A 352 -22.25 7.16 8.41
CA GLU A 352 -21.73 6.60 9.66
C GLU A 352 -21.99 5.10 9.79
N GLU A 353 -23.24 4.67 9.93
CA GLU A 353 -23.53 3.28 10.24
C GLU A 353 -24.77 2.74 9.53
N VAL A 354 -24.71 1.45 9.23
CA VAL A 354 -25.83 0.69 8.69
C VAL A 354 -26.14 -0.46 9.64
N ARG A 355 -27.33 -0.45 10.21
CA ARG A 355 -27.92 -1.52 11.02
C ARG A 355 -29.15 -2.05 10.32
N GLY A 356 -29.11 -3.32 9.91
CA GLY A 356 -30.22 -4.00 9.23
C GLY A 356 -29.89 -4.38 7.79
N LEU A 357 -30.82 -4.14 6.86
CA LEU A 357 -30.72 -4.54 5.45
C LEU A 357 -30.40 -3.33 4.56
N SER A 358 -29.40 -3.45 3.69
CA SER A 358 -29.13 -2.48 2.63
C SER A 358 -29.01 -3.24 1.31
N ALA A 359 -29.98 -3.07 0.42
CA ALA A 359 -29.98 -3.71 -0.89
C ALA A 359 -29.99 -2.66 -2.00
N ALA A 360 -29.09 -2.78 -2.97
CA ALA A 360 -29.06 -1.87 -4.12
C ALA A 360 -28.60 -2.55 -5.41
N VAL A 361 -29.05 -2.12 -6.58
CA VAL A 361 -28.49 -2.65 -7.84
C VAL A 361 -27.03 -2.18 -7.98
N GLY A 362 -26.77 -0.88 -7.87
CA GLY A 362 -25.42 -0.33 -7.99
C GLY A 362 -24.56 -0.58 -6.75
N MET A 363 -24.73 0.21 -5.69
CA MET A 363 -23.85 0.11 -4.51
C MET A 363 -24.52 0.33 -3.16
N ASN A 364 -24.00 -0.34 -2.13
CA ASN A 364 -24.25 0.02 -0.74
C ASN A 364 -22.96 0.53 -0.11
N MET A 365 -23.02 1.67 0.58
CA MET A 365 -21.88 2.27 1.26
C MET A 365 -22.28 2.70 2.67
N ALA A 366 -21.48 2.27 3.65
CA ALA A 366 -21.50 2.77 5.02
C ALA A 366 -20.12 3.35 5.33
N GLY A 367 -20.04 4.62 5.74
CA GLY A 367 -18.75 5.27 6.06
C GLY A 367 -18.06 4.70 7.29
N GLY A 368 -18.81 4.04 8.19
CA GLY A 368 -18.30 3.35 9.37
C GLY A 368 -18.75 1.90 9.44
N LYS A 369 -19.36 1.49 10.56
CA LYS A 369 -19.65 0.08 10.86
C LYS A 369 -20.96 -0.38 10.21
N THR A 370 -20.98 -1.63 9.79
CA THR A 370 -22.19 -2.29 9.29
C THR A 370 -22.52 -3.48 10.19
N ARG A 371 -23.76 -3.53 10.67
CA ARG A 371 -24.32 -4.67 11.38
C ARG A 371 -25.58 -5.16 10.68
N GLY A 372 -25.49 -6.25 9.94
CA GLY A 372 -26.62 -6.79 9.18
C GLY A 372 -26.20 -7.29 7.79
N VAL A 373 -27.04 -7.04 6.79
CA VAL A 373 -26.86 -7.57 5.43
C VAL A 373 -26.73 -6.43 4.43
N GLN A 374 -25.67 -6.44 3.62
CA GLN A 374 -25.59 -5.64 2.40
C GLN A 374 -25.64 -6.55 1.17
N ALA A 375 -26.49 -6.22 0.20
CA ALA A 375 -26.67 -6.97 -1.03
C ALA A 375 -26.65 -6.04 -2.24
N SER A 376 -25.79 -6.31 -3.24
CA SER A 376 -25.79 -5.52 -4.47
C SER A 376 -25.36 -6.27 -5.71
N VAL A 377 -25.58 -5.69 -6.89
CA VAL A 377 -24.93 -6.18 -8.12
C VAL A 377 -23.53 -5.58 -8.20
N GLY A 378 -23.37 -4.28 -8.00
CA GLY A 378 -22.06 -3.62 -8.02
C GLY A 378 -21.25 -3.87 -6.75
N LEU A 379 -21.32 -2.94 -5.80
CA LEU A 379 -20.38 -2.88 -4.67
C LEU A 379 -21.10 -2.87 -3.30
N ASN A 380 -20.50 -3.49 -2.30
CA ASN A 380 -20.84 -3.27 -0.89
C ASN A 380 -19.60 -2.79 -0.15
N ILE A 381 -19.69 -1.64 0.51
CA ILE A 381 -18.57 -1.00 1.19
C ILE A 381 -18.99 -0.70 2.62
N SER A 382 -18.15 -1.11 3.56
CA SER A 382 -18.18 -0.68 4.96
C SER A 382 -16.83 -0.08 5.31
N GLY A 383 -16.79 1.19 5.72
CA GLY A 383 -15.54 1.87 6.09
C GLY A 383 -14.93 1.34 7.39
N GLY A 384 -15.73 0.69 8.23
CA GLY A 384 -15.31 0.04 9.47
C GLY A 384 -15.53 -1.48 9.47
N ALA A 385 -15.80 -2.02 10.65
CA ALA A 385 -16.07 -3.44 10.84
C ALA A 385 -17.45 -3.85 10.28
N LEU A 386 -17.51 -5.07 9.74
CA LEU A 386 -18.73 -5.74 9.30
C LEU A 386 -19.08 -6.86 10.30
N ASN A 387 -20.19 -6.71 11.00
CA ASN A 387 -20.81 -7.79 11.77
C ASN A 387 -22.06 -8.26 11.02
N GLY A 388 -21.89 -9.23 10.12
CA GLY A 388 -22.95 -9.72 9.24
C GLY A 388 -22.44 -10.11 7.85
N MET A 389 -23.33 -10.05 6.85
CA MET A 389 -23.06 -10.55 5.50
C MET A 389 -22.99 -9.43 4.46
N GLN A 390 -22.00 -9.51 3.56
CA GLN A 390 -22.00 -8.76 2.30
C GLN A 390 -22.10 -9.72 1.12
N ALA A 391 -23.00 -9.44 0.18
CA ALA A 391 -23.19 -10.23 -1.04
C ALA A 391 -23.21 -9.30 -2.26
N ALA A 392 -22.26 -9.48 -3.19
CA ALA A 392 -22.15 -8.66 -4.40
C ALA A 392 -21.92 -9.51 -5.65
N VAL A 393 -22.22 -9.00 -6.85
CA VAL A 393 -21.61 -9.56 -8.07
C VAL A 393 -20.23 -8.95 -8.25
N GLY A 394 -20.08 -7.62 -8.13
CA GLY A 394 -18.81 -6.92 -8.25
C GLY A 394 -17.87 -7.20 -7.08
N ALA A 395 -17.96 -6.41 -6.01
CA ALA A 395 -17.04 -6.56 -4.89
C ALA A 395 -17.61 -6.17 -3.52
N ASN A 396 -17.08 -6.81 -2.48
CA ASN A 396 -17.35 -6.47 -1.09
C ASN A 396 -16.08 -5.95 -0.42
N TRP A 397 -16.20 -4.86 0.31
CA TRP A 397 -15.11 -4.23 1.06
C TRP A 397 -15.52 -3.96 2.51
N ALA A 398 -14.64 -4.34 3.43
CA ALA A 398 -14.70 -3.95 4.84
C ALA A 398 -13.35 -3.34 5.26
N GLY A 399 -13.38 -2.08 5.71
CA GLY A 399 -12.22 -1.37 6.23
C GLY A 399 -11.74 -1.87 7.60
N GLY A 400 -12.52 -2.73 8.27
CA GLY A 400 -12.17 -3.39 9.52
C GLY A 400 -12.29 -4.92 9.45
N SER A 401 -12.57 -5.53 10.61
CA SER A 401 -12.81 -6.97 10.72
C SER A 401 -14.17 -7.39 10.14
N VAL A 402 -14.24 -8.64 9.67
CA VAL A 402 -15.48 -9.26 9.18
C VAL A 402 -15.85 -10.41 10.11
N GLU A 403 -17.09 -10.37 10.59
CA GLU A 403 -17.72 -11.46 11.33
C GLU A 403 -18.92 -11.94 10.52
N VAL A 404 -19.06 -13.26 10.32
CA VAL A 404 -20.02 -13.95 9.43
C VAL A 404 -19.51 -14.14 8.00
N GLY A 405 -19.48 -13.13 7.11
CA GLY A 405 -18.84 -13.36 5.80
C GLY A 405 -19.11 -12.39 4.64
N GLN A 406 -18.38 -12.64 3.54
CA GLN A 406 -18.49 -11.91 2.28
C GLN A 406 -18.56 -12.88 1.10
N LEU A 407 -19.49 -12.65 0.17
CA LEU A 407 -19.68 -13.44 -1.05
C LEU A 407 -19.71 -12.51 -2.27
N ALA A 408 -18.79 -12.68 -3.23
CA ALA A 408 -18.70 -11.84 -4.42
C ALA A 408 -18.48 -12.68 -5.68
N ALA A 409 -18.96 -12.30 -6.86
CA ALA A 409 -18.42 -12.92 -8.07
C ALA A 409 -16.99 -12.40 -8.34
N GLY A 410 -16.76 -11.10 -8.16
CA GLY A 410 -15.43 -10.49 -8.27
C GLY A 410 -14.58 -10.69 -7.02
N VAL A 411 -14.57 -9.70 -6.13
CA VAL A 411 -13.56 -9.58 -5.06
C VAL A 411 -14.17 -9.39 -3.67
N ASN A 412 -13.61 -10.05 -2.66
CA ASN A 412 -13.86 -9.74 -1.25
C ASN A 412 -12.59 -9.21 -0.58
N VAL A 413 -12.68 -8.07 0.10
CA VAL A 413 -11.58 -7.48 0.86
C VAL A 413 -12.01 -7.22 2.30
N ALA A 414 -11.20 -7.69 3.24
CA ALA A 414 -11.25 -7.32 4.64
C ALA A 414 -9.87 -6.78 5.06
N MET A 415 -9.82 -5.51 5.47
CA MET A 415 -8.59 -4.88 5.96
C MET A 415 -8.24 -5.27 7.40
N GLY A 416 -9.14 -5.97 8.10
CA GLY A 416 -8.90 -6.60 9.40
C GLY A 416 -8.92 -8.12 9.34
N SER A 417 -9.19 -8.73 10.50
CA SER A 417 -9.34 -10.18 10.65
C SER A 417 -10.72 -10.66 10.19
N VAL A 418 -10.82 -11.89 9.72
CA VAL A 418 -12.06 -12.51 9.26
C VAL A 418 -12.39 -13.73 10.13
N SER A 419 -13.59 -13.74 10.71
CA SER A 419 -14.16 -14.90 11.39
C SER A 419 -15.45 -15.30 10.70
N GLY A 420 -15.39 -16.29 9.80
CA GLY A 420 -16.54 -16.68 8.99
C GLY A 420 -16.17 -17.24 7.61
N VAL A 421 -16.96 -16.88 6.60
CA VAL A 421 -16.80 -17.35 5.22
C VAL A 421 -16.44 -16.20 4.29
N GLN A 422 -15.45 -16.40 3.42
CA GLN A 422 -15.18 -15.53 2.26
C GLN A 422 -15.22 -16.37 0.98
N GLY A 423 -16.07 -16.00 0.03
CA GLY A 423 -16.30 -16.77 -1.20
C GLY A 423 -16.27 -15.88 -2.44
N SER A 424 -15.45 -16.18 -3.44
CA SER A 424 -15.47 -15.45 -4.70
C SER A 424 -15.15 -16.25 -5.96
N ALA A 425 -15.31 -15.66 -7.16
CA ALA A 425 -14.69 -16.22 -8.37
C ALA A 425 -13.33 -15.55 -8.65
N GLY A 426 -13.14 -14.30 -8.26
CA GLY A 426 -11.88 -13.57 -8.42
C GLY A 426 -10.92 -13.75 -7.25
N VAL A 427 -10.95 -12.82 -6.29
CA VAL A 427 -9.95 -12.73 -5.23
C VAL A 427 -10.61 -12.60 -3.87
N ASN A 428 -10.07 -13.27 -2.85
CA ASN A 428 -10.40 -13.00 -1.45
C ASN A 428 -9.15 -12.52 -0.71
N VAL A 429 -9.26 -11.40 0.00
CA VAL A 429 -8.16 -10.83 0.79
C VAL A 429 -8.60 -10.64 2.24
N ALA A 430 -7.77 -11.13 3.16
CA ALA A 430 -7.79 -10.80 4.58
C ALA A 430 -6.42 -10.25 4.99
N ALA A 431 -6.36 -8.98 5.39
CA ALA A 431 -5.12 -8.37 5.86
C ALA A 431 -4.75 -8.78 7.30
N GLY A 432 -5.73 -9.23 8.10
CA GLY A 432 -5.53 -9.80 9.43
C GLY A 432 -5.50 -11.33 9.44
N ASP A 433 -5.84 -11.91 10.59
CA ASP A 433 -5.97 -13.35 10.78
C ASP A 433 -7.30 -13.86 10.20
N PHE A 434 -7.33 -15.12 9.79
CA PHE A 434 -8.51 -15.76 9.22
C PHE A 434 -8.92 -17.00 10.02
N ARG A 435 -10.18 -17.08 10.43
CA ARG A 435 -10.77 -18.24 11.08
C ARG A 435 -12.06 -18.63 10.36
N GLY A 436 -12.07 -19.77 9.68
CA GLY A 436 -13.25 -20.30 8.98
C GLY A 436 -12.94 -20.88 7.61
N ALA A 437 -13.74 -20.53 6.59
CA ALA A 437 -13.57 -21.03 5.22
C ALA A 437 -13.34 -19.89 4.21
N GLN A 438 -12.30 -19.99 3.39
CA GLN A 438 -12.01 -19.05 2.31
C GLN A 438 -11.94 -19.82 0.99
N ALA A 439 -12.79 -19.48 0.02
CA ALA A 439 -12.93 -20.23 -1.23
C ALA A 439 -12.98 -19.31 -2.45
N THR A 440 -12.20 -19.62 -3.48
CA THR A 440 -12.25 -18.85 -4.73
C THR A 440 -11.88 -19.65 -5.98
N ALA A 441 -12.25 -19.17 -7.17
CA ALA A 441 -11.69 -19.70 -8.41
C ALA A 441 -10.32 -19.05 -8.75
N GLY A 442 -10.04 -17.83 -8.28
CA GLY A 442 -8.76 -17.17 -8.51
C GLY A 442 -7.79 -17.33 -7.33
N VAL A 443 -7.68 -16.30 -6.50
CA VAL A 443 -6.63 -16.19 -5.47
C VAL A 443 -7.18 -15.87 -4.08
N ASN A 444 -6.80 -16.68 -3.10
CA ASN A 444 -7.01 -16.39 -1.69
C ASN A 444 -5.71 -15.86 -1.06
N VAL A 445 -5.78 -14.72 -0.39
CA VAL A 445 -4.65 -14.12 0.35
C VAL A 445 -5.04 -13.86 1.80
N THR A 446 -4.24 -14.38 2.72
CA THR A 446 -4.30 -14.04 4.15
C THR A 446 -2.92 -13.56 4.61
N ARG A 447 -2.80 -12.31 5.07
CA ARG A 447 -1.53 -11.76 5.58
C ARG A 447 -1.25 -12.17 7.03
N GLY A 448 -2.28 -12.50 7.80
CA GLY A 448 -2.16 -13.05 9.14
C GLY A 448 -1.97 -14.57 9.18
N ALA A 449 -2.31 -15.16 10.31
CA ALA A 449 -2.43 -16.60 10.49
C ALA A 449 -3.79 -17.11 9.99
N PHE A 450 -3.83 -18.35 9.50
CA PHE A 450 -5.05 -18.96 8.98
C PHE A 450 -5.43 -20.21 9.79
N ARG A 451 -6.71 -20.32 10.15
CA ARG A 451 -7.29 -21.47 10.83
C ARG A 451 -8.58 -21.94 10.15
N GLY A 452 -8.53 -23.07 9.45
CA GLY A 452 -9.71 -23.70 8.84
C GLY A 452 -9.47 -24.26 7.44
N LEU A 453 -10.35 -23.93 6.49
CA LEU A 453 -10.32 -24.46 5.11
C LEU A 453 -10.03 -23.35 4.09
N GLN A 454 -9.01 -23.51 3.26
CA GLN A 454 -8.68 -22.59 2.17
C GLN A 454 -8.73 -23.32 0.83
N LEU A 455 -9.61 -22.91 -0.09
CA LEU A 455 -9.84 -23.56 -1.39
C LEU A 455 -9.62 -22.56 -2.54
N ALA A 456 -8.78 -22.90 -3.51
CA ALA A 456 -8.60 -22.07 -4.71
C ALA A 456 -8.45 -22.90 -5.98
N SER A 457 -8.99 -22.49 -7.13
CA SER A 457 -8.49 -23.09 -8.39
C SER A 457 -7.09 -22.56 -8.72
N GLY A 458 -6.84 -21.27 -8.50
CA GLY A 458 -5.52 -20.67 -8.67
C GLY A 458 -4.60 -20.87 -7.46
N ILE A 459 -4.56 -19.88 -6.58
CA ILE A 459 -3.53 -19.77 -5.52
C ILE A 459 -4.18 -19.58 -4.15
N ASN A 460 -3.74 -20.36 -3.17
CA ASN A 460 -3.92 -20.07 -1.76
C ASN A 460 -2.60 -19.58 -1.16
N MET A 461 -2.60 -18.40 -0.56
CA MET A 461 -1.42 -17.84 0.09
C MET A 461 -1.75 -17.35 1.51
N THR A 462 -1.00 -17.88 2.48
CA THR A 462 -1.02 -17.42 3.87
C THR A 462 0.40 -17.00 4.27
N GLN A 463 0.60 -15.77 4.73
CA GLN A 463 1.94 -15.25 5.02
C GLN A 463 2.51 -15.75 6.35
N LYS A 464 1.66 -16.02 7.36
CA LYS A 464 2.10 -16.56 8.66
C LYS A 464 1.76 -18.07 8.78
N GLY A 465 1.45 -18.52 9.99
CA GLY A 465 1.12 -19.93 10.27
C GLY A 465 -0.23 -20.35 9.70
N PHE A 466 -0.33 -21.60 9.30
CA PHE A 466 -1.54 -22.21 8.74
C PHE A 466 -1.94 -23.44 9.55
N HIS A 467 -3.20 -23.53 9.98
CA HIS A 467 -3.75 -24.70 10.65
C HIS A 467 -5.06 -25.15 9.99
N GLY A 468 -5.07 -26.35 9.42
CA GLY A 468 -6.24 -26.93 8.75
C GLY A 468 -5.91 -27.50 7.36
N ALA A 469 -6.74 -27.23 6.35
CA ALA A 469 -6.59 -27.76 5.01
C ALA A 469 -6.48 -26.67 3.94
N GLN A 470 -5.41 -26.70 3.15
CA GLN A 470 -5.16 -25.79 2.03
C GLN A 470 -5.20 -26.59 0.73
N VAL A 471 -6.19 -26.34 -0.13
CA VAL A 471 -6.37 -27.11 -1.37
C VAL A 471 -6.41 -26.16 -2.56
N ALA A 472 -5.52 -26.35 -3.53
CA ALA A 472 -5.51 -25.54 -4.74
C ALA A 472 -5.17 -26.34 -6.00
N ALA A 473 -5.73 -25.99 -7.17
CA ALA A 473 -5.24 -26.62 -8.40
C ALA A 473 -3.84 -26.08 -8.78
N GLY A 474 -3.59 -24.78 -8.57
CA GLY A 474 -2.28 -24.17 -8.82
C GLY A 474 -1.31 -24.32 -7.64
N VAL A 475 -1.37 -23.37 -6.71
CA VAL A 475 -0.35 -23.21 -5.65
C VAL A 475 -0.98 -23.11 -4.28
N ASN A 476 -0.43 -23.85 -3.32
CA ASN A 476 -0.60 -23.57 -1.89
C ASN A 476 0.70 -23.05 -1.29
N TRP A 477 0.62 -21.91 -0.62
CA TRP A 477 1.76 -21.29 0.05
C TRP A 477 1.42 -20.97 1.51
N ALA A 478 2.25 -21.47 2.42
CA ALA A 478 2.30 -21.08 3.82
C ALA A 478 3.68 -20.48 4.13
N GLY A 479 3.70 -19.18 4.46
CA GLY A 479 4.91 -18.43 4.78
C GLY A 479 5.47 -18.75 6.17
N GLY A 480 4.72 -19.41 7.04
CA GLY A 480 5.18 -19.92 8.34
C GLY A 480 5.04 -21.44 8.47
N ALA A 481 4.89 -21.89 9.73
CA ALA A 481 4.62 -23.28 10.04
C ALA A 481 3.19 -23.69 9.64
N LEU A 482 3.06 -24.87 9.06
CA LEU A 482 1.80 -25.49 8.67
C LEU A 482 1.52 -26.72 9.54
N SER A 483 0.33 -26.75 10.14
CA SER A 483 -0.20 -27.90 10.87
C SER A 483 -1.48 -28.38 10.18
N GLY A 484 -1.41 -29.49 9.45
CA GLY A 484 -2.56 -30.03 8.71
C GLY A 484 -2.18 -30.54 7.31
N VAL A 485 -3.02 -30.23 6.32
CA VAL A 485 -2.92 -30.80 4.97
C VAL A 485 -2.79 -29.71 3.90
N GLN A 486 -1.85 -29.85 2.97
CA GLN A 486 -1.84 -29.12 1.69
C GLN A 486 -2.02 -30.09 0.52
N VAL A 487 -2.92 -29.76 -0.39
CA VAL A 487 -3.17 -30.53 -1.62
C VAL A 487 -3.12 -29.61 -2.82
N SER A 488 -2.23 -29.88 -3.79
CA SER A 488 -2.30 -29.19 -5.08
C SER A 488 -1.93 -30.05 -6.27
N SER A 489 -2.45 -29.70 -7.45
CA SER A 489 -1.96 -30.28 -8.72
C SER A 489 -0.72 -29.58 -9.27
N GLY A 490 -0.21 -28.55 -8.60
CA GLY A 490 1.00 -27.83 -8.99
C GLY A 490 2.04 -27.87 -7.89
N PHE A 491 2.01 -26.85 -7.04
CA PHE A 491 3.05 -26.59 -6.05
C PHE A 491 2.50 -26.44 -4.64
N ASN A 492 3.16 -27.05 -3.66
CA ASN A 492 2.92 -26.80 -2.24
C ASN A 492 4.21 -26.29 -1.58
N ARG A 493 4.12 -25.24 -0.77
CA ARG A 493 5.21 -24.74 0.06
C ARG A 493 4.78 -24.45 1.49
N ALA A 494 5.62 -24.86 2.44
CA ALA A 494 5.56 -24.45 3.83
C ALA A 494 6.98 -24.25 4.41
N GLN A 495 7.18 -23.32 5.34
CA GLN A 495 8.49 -23.21 6.02
C GLN A 495 8.73 -24.38 6.98
N GLY A 496 7.68 -24.82 7.67
CA GLY A 496 7.67 -26.06 8.45
C GLY A 496 6.35 -26.77 8.26
N LEU A 497 6.36 -28.09 8.24
CA LEU A 497 5.19 -28.95 8.04
C LEU A 497 5.05 -29.91 9.21
N SER A 498 3.87 -29.92 9.83
CA SER A 498 3.39 -30.97 10.71
C SER A 498 2.10 -31.55 10.11
N GLY A 499 2.24 -32.56 9.26
CA GLY A 499 1.11 -33.18 8.56
C GLY A 499 1.43 -33.70 7.15
N LEU A 500 0.54 -33.47 6.19
CA LEU A 500 0.60 -34.05 4.85
C LEU A 500 0.70 -32.96 3.77
N GLN A 501 1.63 -33.12 2.83
CA GLN A 501 1.65 -32.39 1.56
C GLN A 501 1.43 -33.38 0.40
N LEU A 502 0.46 -33.10 -0.47
CA LEU A 502 0.20 -33.87 -1.68
C LEU A 502 0.20 -32.94 -2.89
N GLY A 503 1.08 -33.20 -3.86
CA GLY A 503 1.11 -32.44 -5.11
C GLY A 503 2.31 -32.72 -5.99
N LEU A 504 2.37 -32.15 -7.20
CA LEU A 504 3.46 -32.47 -8.14
C LEU A 504 4.83 -32.06 -7.57
N LEU A 505 4.92 -30.87 -6.98
CA LEU A 505 6.10 -30.37 -6.29
C LEU A 505 5.75 -29.96 -4.86
N ASN A 506 6.37 -30.62 -3.88
CA ASN A 506 6.22 -30.30 -2.47
C ASN A 506 7.54 -29.76 -1.91
N VAL A 507 7.50 -28.60 -1.24
CA VAL A 507 8.66 -27.98 -0.59
C VAL A 507 8.35 -27.70 0.87
N GLY A 508 9.16 -28.26 1.76
CA GLY A 508 9.12 -28.04 3.20
C GLY A 508 10.51 -27.75 3.76
N GLY A 509 10.62 -26.89 4.78
CA GLY A 509 11.82 -26.79 5.60
C GLY A 509 11.91 -27.98 6.54
N ASP A 510 11.37 -27.87 7.75
CA ASP A 510 11.27 -29.02 8.66
C ASP A 510 9.95 -29.74 8.45
N VAL A 511 10.00 -31.03 8.17
CA VAL A 511 8.82 -31.87 7.87
C VAL A 511 8.66 -32.92 8.96
N THR A 512 7.54 -32.90 9.67
CA THR A 512 7.08 -33.97 10.56
C THR A 512 5.77 -34.52 9.98
N GLY A 513 5.84 -35.65 9.27
CA GLY A 513 4.71 -36.21 8.55
C GLY A 513 5.08 -36.75 7.17
N ALA A 514 4.29 -36.48 6.14
CA ALA A 514 4.46 -37.07 4.82
C ALA A 514 4.40 -36.06 3.68
N GLN A 515 5.22 -36.29 2.65
CA GLN A 515 5.12 -35.62 1.35
C GLN A 515 4.89 -36.67 0.25
N VAL A 516 3.88 -36.46 -0.58
CA VAL A 516 3.54 -37.36 -1.69
C VAL A 516 3.45 -36.53 -2.97
N GLY A 517 4.30 -36.83 -3.95
CA GLY A 517 4.44 -35.99 -5.14
C GLY A 517 5.41 -36.52 -6.18
N LEU A 518 5.55 -35.84 -7.31
CA LEU A 518 6.62 -36.21 -8.27
C LEU A 518 7.99 -35.78 -7.72
N VAL A 519 8.05 -34.59 -7.13
CA VAL A 519 9.25 -34.02 -6.53
C VAL A 519 8.95 -33.58 -5.10
N ASN A 520 9.70 -34.11 -4.14
CA ASN A 520 9.61 -33.74 -2.73
C ASN A 520 10.93 -33.16 -2.27
N ILE A 521 10.90 -31.94 -1.71
CA ILE A 521 12.07 -31.25 -1.17
C ILE A 521 11.85 -30.96 0.31
N GLY A 522 12.79 -31.40 1.15
CA GLY A 522 12.79 -31.24 2.60
C GLY A 522 14.13 -30.70 3.12
N GLY A 523 14.10 -29.99 4.25
CA GLY A 523 15.26 -29.78 5.11
C GLY A 523 15.51 -31.03 5.96
N VAL A 524 14.88 -31.09 7.13
CA VAL A 524 14.87 -32.27 8.02
C VAL A 524 13.51 -32.95 7.94
N VAL A 525 13.47 -34.23 7.54
CA VAL A 525 12.24 -34.98 7.37
C VAL A 525 12.11 -36.06 8.43
N LYS A 526 11.13 -35.94 9.33
CA LYS A 526 10.70 -36.96 10.30
C LYS A 526 9.40 -37.59 9.81
N GLY A 527 9.52 -38.66 9.03
CA GLY A 527 8.40 -39.35 8.39
C GLY A 527 8.71 -39.82 6.98
N GLY A 528 7.76 -39.65 6.05
CA GLY A 528 7.83 -40.27 4.72
C GLY A 528 7.90 -39.27 3.56
N GLN A 529 8.67 -39.61 2.53
CA GLN A 529 8.55 -38.99 1.21
C GLN A 529 8.25 -40.08 0.19
N VAL A 530 7.26 -39.86 -0.67
CA VAL A 530 6.92 -40.77 -1.78
C VAL A 530 6.91 -39.97 -3.07
N GLY A 531 7.79 -40.31 -4.01
CA GLY A 531 7.86 -39.61 -5.29
C GLY A 531 8.88 -40.10 -6.29
N LEU A 532 8.94 -39.50 -7.48
CA LEU A 532 10.00 -39.83 -8.45
C LEU A 532 11.36 -39.31 -8.00
N LEU A 533 11.37 -38.11 -7.42
CA LEU A 533 12.57 -37.45 -6.91
C LEU A 533 12.32 -36.96 -5.47
N ASN A 534 13.11 -37.48 -4.53
CA ASN A 534 13.14 -36.99 -3.16
C ASN A 534 14.49 -36.34 -2.88
N VAL A 535 14.48 -35.11 -2.36
CA VAL A 535 15.68 -34.37 -1.96
C VAL A 535 15.52 -33.90 -0.52
N ALA A 536 16.45 -34.27 0.36
CA ALA A 536 16.45 -33.83 1.75
C ALA A 536 17.88 -33.61 2.29
N LYS A 537 18.02 -32.76 3.31
CA LYS A 537 19.29 -32.70 4.07
C LYS A 537 19.42 -33.93 4.96
N GLU A 538 18.36 -34.21 5.74
CA GLU A 538 18.27 -35.33 6.69
C GLU A 538 16.89 -35.99 6.60
N VAL A 539 16.86 -37.33 6.75
CA VAL A 539 15.61 -38.10 6.78
C VAL A 539 15.65 -39.11 7.93
N HIS A 540 14.68 -39.01 8.83
CA HIS A 540 14.34 -39.98 9.87
C HIS A 540 13.01 -40.65 9.50
N GLY A 541 13.08 -41.60 8.59
CA GLY A 541 11.92 -42.35 8.10
C GLY A 541 12.20 -42.90 6.71
N VAL A 542 11.19 -42.91 5.82
CA VAL A 542 11.27 -43.65 4.55
C VAL A 542 11.17 -42.69 3.35
N PRO A 543 12.26 -42.51 2.58
CA PRO A 543 12.25 -41.80 1.31
C PRO A 543 12.04 -42.76 0.13
N LEU A 544 10.79 -43.14 -0.15
CA LEU A 544 10.45 -44.00 -1.28
C LEU A 544 10.46 -43.20 -2.59
N GLY A 545 11.37 -43.51 -3.49
CA GLY A 545 11.36 -42.92 -4.81
C GLY A 545 12.37 -43.49 -5.78
N LEU A 546 12.18 -43.20 -7.07
CA LEU A 546 13.10 -43.64 -8.12
C LEU A 546 14.51 -43.07 -7.88
N LEU A 547 14.60 -41.81 -7.46
CA LEU A 547 15.83 -41.14 -7.08
C LEU A 547 15.65 -40.45 -5.72
N SER A 548 16.42 -40.88 -4.72
CA SER A 548 16.42 -40.29 -3.38
C SER A 548 17.81 -39.74 -3.04
N PHE A 549 17.92 -38.43 -2.87
CA PHE A 549 19.15 -37.73 -2.49
C PHE A 549 19.05 -37.19 -1.06
N VAL A 550 19.76 -37.82 -0.13
CA VAL A 550 19.88 -37.38 1.26
C VAL A 550 21.33 -36.96 1.53
N LYS A 551 21.55 -35.71 1.95
CA LYS A 551 22.92 -35.17 2.11
C LYS A 551 23.66 -35.80 3.30
N GLU A 552 22.97 -35.98 4.42
CA GLU A 552 23.56 -36.43 5.70
C GLU A 552 23.12 -37.85 6.10
N GLY A 553 22.70 -38.67 5.13
CA GLY A 553 22.28 -40.06 5.34
C GLY A 553 22.49 -40.93 4.09
N GLN A 554 22.53 -42.25 4.26
CA GLN A 554 22.87 -43.25 3.23
C GLN A 554 22.23 -42.94 1.86
N ARG A 555 23.05 -42.95 0.80
CA ARG A 555 22.56 -42.92 -0.59
C ARG A 555 21.85 -44.23 -0.90
N HIS A 556 20.53 -44.26 -0.80
CA HIS A 556 19.72 -45.39 -1.23
C HIS A 556 19.25 -45.14 -2.66
N VAL A 557 19.72 -45.97 -3.58
CA VAL A 557 19.14 -46.11 -4.93
C VAL A 557 18.36 -47.41 -4.91
N GLU A 558 17.04 -47.33 -4.70
CA GLU A 558 16.16 -48.49 -4.76
C GLU A 558 15.58 -48.59 -6.18
N PHE A 559 16.05 -49.56 -6.96
CA PHE A 559 15.36 -50.00 -8.18
C PHE A 559 14.40 -51.12 -7.78
N TRP A 560 13.11 -50.95 -8.08
CA TRP A 560 12.12 -52.01 -8.02
C TRP A 560 11.95 -52.66 -9.39
#